data_AF-U7Q9L4-F1
#
_entry.id   AF-U7Q9L4-F1
#
_cell.length_a   1.000
_cell.length_b   1.000
_cell.length_c   1.000
_cell.angle_alpha   90.00
_cell.angle_beta   90.00
_cell.angle_gamma   90.00
#
_symmetry.space_group_name_H-M   'P 1'
#
loop_
_entity.id
_entity.type
_entity.pdbx_description
1 polymer ?
#
loop_
_entity_poly.entity_id
_entity_poly.type
_entity_poly.pdbx_seq_one_letter_code
_entity_poly.pdbx_strand_id
1 'polypeptide(L)'
;MAKPRIFTQSRRHFLSNIALLTLGLMAKDWLYPSRAFADSSASANNTSTREIYHIFVPYAKARRGGQQIITLRSGDTQLISIPAGIRENQEKVISGVGLGGEDIVVVFHTLYDRITRIGSEIYEEIEKTKFIEQSSQEKCKSVY
;
A
#
# COMPACT_ATOMS: atom_id res chain seq x y z
N MET A 1 55.36 -29.65 25.01
CA MET A 1 55.70 -29.02 23.71
C MET A 1 54.68 -29.44 22.66
N ALA A 2 53.83 -28.53 22.20
CA ALA A 2 52.82 -28.82 21.18
C ALA A 2 53.40 -28.61 19.77
N LYS A 3 53.29 -29.63 18.93
CA LYS A 3 53.82 -29.67 17.55
C LYS A 3 52.88 -28.87 16.62
N PRO A 4 53.35 -27.92 15.79
CA PRO A 4 52.46 -27.14 14.94
C PRO A 4 51.95 -28.02 13.78
N ARG A 5 50.64 -28.00 13.54
CA ARG A 5 50.01 -28.67 12.38
C ARG A 5 50.30 -27.84 11.12
N ILE A 6 51.10 -28.39 10.21
CA ILE A 6 51.38 -27.79 8.91
C ILE A 6 50.25 -28.19 7.97
N PHE A 7 49.40 -27.23 7.57
CA PHE A 7 48.37 -27.45 6.55
C PHE A 7 49.00 -27.45 5.16
N THR A 8 49.06 -28.62 4.52
CA THR A 8 49.56 -28.80 3.15
C THR A 8 48.42 -28.67 2.13
N GLN A 9 47.71 -27.54 2.13
CA GLN A 9 46.70 -27.29 1.09
C GLN A 9 47.36 -26.60 -0.10
N SER A 10 47.26 -27.20 -1.29
CA SER A 10 47.82 -26.62 -2.51
C SER A 10 47.16 -25.27 -2.79
N ARG A 11 47.94 -24.28 -3.27
CA ARG A 11 47.45 -22.92 -3.57
C ARG A 11 46.19 -22.94 -4.46
N ARG A 12 46.09 -23.91 -5.36
CA ARG A 12 44.94 -24.11 -6.25
C ARG A 12 43.67 -24.48 -5.48
N HIS A 13 43.76 -25.37 -4.49
CA HIS A 13 42.61 -25.73 -3.66
C HIS A 13 42.20 -24.60 -2.73
N PHE A 14 43.17 -23.86 -2.18
CA PHE A 14 42.88 -22.68 -1.36
C PHE A 14 42.14 -21.60 -2.16
N LEU A 15 42.63 -21.25 -3.35
CA LEU A 15 42.00 -20.26 -4.22
C LEU A 15 40.61 -20.73 -4.71
N SER A 16 40.48 -22.01 -5.05
CA SER A 16 39.18 -22.60 -5.44
C SER A 16 38.15 -22.51 -4.32
N ASN A 17 38.55 -22.75 -3.07
CA ASN A 17 37.65 -22.67 -1.93
C ASN A 17 37.24 -21.22 -1.62
N ILE A 18 38.15 -20.26 -1.75
CA ILE A 18 37.83 -18.84 -1.60
C ILE A 18 36.86 -18.38 -2.70
N ALA A 19 37.09 -18.79 -3.95
CA ALA A 19 36.21 -18.42 -5.06
C ALA A 19 34.78 -18.99 -4.89
N LEU A 20 34.65 -20.20 -4.35
CA LEU A 20 33.35 -20.79 -4.01
C LEU A 20 32.64 -20.04 -2.88
N LEU A 21 33.38 -19.63 -1.84
CA LEU A 21 32.83 -18.85 -0.74
C LEU A 21 32.34 -17.47 -1.20
N THR A 22 33.11 -16.78 -2.05
CA THR A 22 32.71 -15.46 -2.57
C THR A 22 31.51 -15.56 -3.50
N LEU A 23 31.45 -16.58 -4.36
CA LEU A 23 30.29 -16.83 -5.21
C LEU A 23 29.03 -17.12 -4.38
N GLY A 24 29.15 -17.91 -3.31
CA GLY A 24 28.05 -18.18 -2.38
C GLY A 24 27.56 -16.91 -1.67
N LEU A 25 28.47 -16.02 -1.27
CA LEU A 25 28.12 -14.76 -0.61
C LEU A 25 27.41 -13.79 -1.57
N MET A 26 27.81 -13.73 -2.84
CA MET A 26 27.15 -12.91 -3.87
C MET A 26 25.79 -13.49 -4.28
N ALA A 27 25.70 -14.81 -4.39
CA ALA A 27 24.44 -15.49 -4.70
C ALA A 27 23.42 -15.41 -3.55
N LYS A 28 23.90 -15.17 -2.31
CA LYS A 28 23.03 -14.97 -1.14
C LYS A 28 22.01 -13.87 -1.38
N ASP A 29 22.41 -12.76 -2.00
CA ASP A 29 21.51 -11.62 -2.21
C ASP A 29 20.49 -11.87 -3.33
N TRP A 30 20.75 -12.82 -4.25
CA TRP A 30 19.76 -13.26 -5.24
C TRP A 30 18.78 -14.27 -4.64
N LEU A 31 19.26 -15.28 -3.91
CA LEU A 31 18.41 -16.31 -3.31
C LEU A 31 17.59 -15.76 -2.13
N TYR A 32 18.17 -14.81 -1.39
CA TYR A 32 17.57 -14.17 -0.23
C TYR A 32 17.68 -12.66 -0.38
N PRO A 33 16.87 -12.04 -1.26
CA PRO A 33 16.87 -10.60 -1.41
C PRO A 33 16.51 -9.97 -0.07
N SER A 34 17.50 -9.31 0.56
CA SER A 34 17.29 -8.57 1.79
C SER A 34 16.31 -7.44 1.50
N ARG A 35 15.13 -7.48 2.14
CA ARG A 35 14.18 -6.37 2.08
C ARG A 35 14.78 -5.19 2.87
N ALA A 36 14.93 -4.05 2.23
CA ALA A 36 15.27 -2.82 2.93
C ALA A 36 14.05 -2.36 3.74
N PHE A 37 14.07 -2.57 5.05
CA PHE A 37 13.14 -1.91 5.95
C PHE A 37 13.68 -0.52 6.24
N ALA A 38 12.86 0.52 6.01
CA ALA A 38 13.17 1.85 6.49
C ALA A 38 13.25 1.80 8.02
N ASP A 39 14.32 2.37 8.60
CA ASP A 39 14.56 2.43 10.03
C ASP A 39 13.34 3.03 10.76
N SER A 40 12.65 2.19 11.53
CA SER A 40 11.45 2.55 12.29
C SER A 40 11.79 2.98 13.72
N SER A 41 13.00 3.49 13.96
CA SER A 41 13.38 4.10 15.24
C SER A 41 12.50 5.31 15.64
N ALA A 42 11.63 5.81 14.74
CA ALA A 42 10.59 6.79 15.05
C ALA A 42 9.26 6.21 15.59
N SER A 43 9.08 4.88 15.67
CA SER A 43 7.80 4.28 16.07
C SER A 43 7.94 3.23 17.17
N ALA A 44 8.61 3.60 18.25
CA ALA A 44 8.62 2.86 19.52
C ALA A 44 7.29 3.02 20.29
N ASN A 45 6.16 2.91 19.60
CA ASN A 45 4.85 2.76 20.23
C ASN A 45 4.19 1.52 19.64
N ASN A 46 4.13 0.46 20.45
CA ASN A 46 3.33 -0.74 20.21
C ASN A 46 1.90 -0.35 19.81
N THR A 47 1.64 -0.33 18.52
CA THR A 47 0.32 -0.46 17.94
C THR A 47 0.48 -1.56 16.91
N SER A 48 -0.39 -2.56 16.93
CA SER A 48 -0.52 -3.46 15.79
C SER A 48 -0.64 -2.56 14.56
N THR A 49 0.36 -2.56 13.68
CA THR A 49 0.40 -1.68 12.50
C THR A 49 -0.57 -2.23 11.47
N ARG A 50 -1.85 -2.24 11.83
CA ARG A 50 -2.93 -2.66 10.96
C ARG A 50 -2.91 -1.72 9.77
N GLU A 51 -2.91 -2.31 8.60
CA GLU A 51 -2.76 -1.58 7.36
C GLU A 51 -4.10 -0.91 7.03
N ILE A 52 -4.16 0.42 7.13
CA ILE A 52 -5.38 1.21 6.94
C ILE A 52 -5.29 1.97 5.61
N TYR A 53 -6.35 1.87 4.82
CA TYR A 53 -6.53 2.58 3.55
C TYR A 53 -7.72 3.51 3.60
N HIS A 54 -7.50 4.77 3.22
CA HIS A 54 -8.55 5.76 3.08
C HIS A 54 -8.96 5.87 1.61
N ILE A 55 -10.24 5.65 1.32
CA ILE A 55 -10.78 5.69 -0.04
C ILE A 55 -11.85 6.75 -0.13
N PHE A 56 -11.65 7.70 -1.03
CA PHE A 56 -12.65 8.69 -1.39
C PHE A 56 -13.58 8.13 -2.47
N VAL A 57 -14.87 8.04 -2.14
CA VAL A 57 -15.91 7.46 -2.99
C VAL A 57 -16.80 8.59 -3.57
N PRO A 58 -16.83 8.76 -4.90
CA PRO A 58 -17.72 9.69 -5.59
C PRO A 58 -19.19 9.47 -5.26
N TYR A 59 -20.02 10.51 -5.33
CA TYR A 59 -21.46 10.43 -4.99
C TYR A 59 -22.18 9.36 -5.81
N ALA A 60 -21.89 9.26 -7.11
CA ALA A 60 -22.51 8.28 -7.99
C ALA A 60 -22.20 6.83 -7.55
N LYS A 61 -20.94 6.54 -7.19
CA LYS A 61 -20.51 5.22 -6.71
C LYS A 61 -21.01 4.95 -5.30
N ALA A 62 -21.03 5.95 -4.42
CA ALA A 62 -21.58 5.83 -3.08
C ALA A 62 -23.09 5.52 -3.12
N ARG A 63 -23.82 6.11 -4.07
CA ARG A 63 -25.26 5.87 -4.26
C ARG A 63 -25.57 4.50 -4.87
N ARG A 64 -24.88 4.12 -5.96
CA ARG A 64 -25.21 2.90 -6.74
C ARG A 64 -24.39 1.67 -6.34
N GLY A 65 -23.34 1.85 -5.54
CA GLY A 65 -22.30 0.86 -5.33
C GLY A 65 -21.34 0.80 -6.53
N GLY A 66 -20.28 0.01 -6.38
CA GLY A 66 -19.32 -0.19 -7.45
C GLY A 66 -18.06 -0.89 -6.98
N GLN A 67 -17.01 -0.76 -7.77
CA GLN A 67 -15.70 -1.30 -7.44
C GLN A 67 -14.61 -0.25 -7.65
N GLN A 68 -13.52 -0.40 -6.89
CA GLN A 68 -12.34 0.42 -6.99
C GLN A 68 -11.10 -0.43 -6.73
N ILE A 69 -10.08 -0.24 -7.55
CA ILE A 69 -8.79 -0.90 -7.38
C ILE A 69 -7.94 -0.01 -6.49
N ILE A 70 -7.30 -0.61 -5.49
CA ILE A 70 -6.25 0.04 -4.68
C ILE A 70 -4.94 -0.71 -4.84
N THR A 71 -3.83 0.01 -4.67
CA THR A 71 -2.50 -0.58 -4.61
C THR A 71 -2.11 -0.73 -3.15
N LEU A 72 -1.76 -1.96 -2.75
CA LEU A 72 -1.37 -2.31 -1.40
C LEU A 72 0.09 -1.92 -1.13
N ARG A 73 0.52 -1.91 0.14
CA ARG A 73 1.93 -1.64 0.49
C ARG A 73 2.87 -2.72 -0.04
N SER A 74 2.36 -3.94 -0.24
CA SER A 74 3.10 -5.02 -0.90
C SER A 74 3.42 -4.70 -2.38
N GLY A 75 2.71 -3.74 -2.98
CA GLY A 75 2.75 -3.44 -4.42
C GLY A 75 1.66 -4.16 -5.21
N ASP A 76 0.93 -5.10 -4.59
CA ASP A 76 -0.17 -5.81 -5.24
C ASP A 76 -1.40 -4.93 -5.39
N THR A 77 -2.24 -5.22 -6.38
CA THR A 77 -3.52 -4.52 -6.56
C THR A 77 -4.67 -5.32 -5.98
N GLN A 78 -5.50 -4.69 -5.15
CA GLN A 78 -6.70 -5.29 -4.58
C GLN A 78 -7.95 -4.60 -5.09
N LEU A 79 -8.93 -5.40 -5.55
CA LEU A 79 -10.24 -4.91 -5.94
C LEU A 79 -11.14 -4.80 -4.71
N ILE A 80 -11.65 -3.60 -4.44
CA ILE A 80 -12.54 -3.30 -3.32
C ILE A 80 -13.95 -3.09 -3.85
N SER A 81 -14.88 -3.90 -3.35
CA SER A 81 -16.31 -3.72 -3.58
C SER A 81 -16.88 -2.69 -2.61
N ILE A 82 -17.43 -1.61 -3.18
CA ILE A 82 -18.09 -0.50 -2.51
C ILE A 82 -19.59 -0.80 -2.48
N PRO A 83 -20.20 -1.00 -1.30
CA PRO A 83 -21.63 -1.23 -1.17
C PRO A 83 -22.45 -0.01 -1.62
N ALA A 84 -23.67 -0.24 -2.08
CA ALA A 84 -24.60 0.83 -2.41
C ALA A 84 -25.13 1.52 -1.14
N GLY A 85 -25.21 2.84 -1.19
CA GLY A 85 -25.66 3.69 -0.10
C GLY A 85 -24.73 3.70 1.11
N ILE A 86 -23.42 3.70 0.85
CA ILE A 86 -22.35 3.75 1.86
C ILE A 86 -22.39 5.05 2.66
N ARG A 87 -21.91 5.02 3.91
CA ARG A 87 -21.85 6.19 4.80
C ARG A 87 -20.42 6.68 4.99
N GLU A 88 -20.29 7.95 5.35
CA GLU A 88 -19.01 8.54 5.77
C GLU A 88 -18.43 7.77 6.97
N ASN A 89 -17.10 7.55 6.94
CA ASN A 89 -16.34 6.79 7.94
C ASN A 89 -16.78 5.33 8.11
N GLN A 90 -17.45 4.76 7.10
CA GLN A 90 -17.75 3.34 7.14
C GLN A 90 -16.46 2.54 6.91
N GLU A 91 -16.22 1.54 7.75
CA GLU A 91 -15.05 0.68 7.67
C GLU A 91 -15.39 -0.69 7.07
N LYS A 92 -14.41 -1.28 6.39
CA LYS A 92 -14.47 -2.65 5.90
C LYS A 92 -13.13 -3.33 6.09
N VAL A 93 -13.16 -4.49 6.73
CA VAL A 93 -11.99 -5.36 6.88
C VAL A 93 -11.90 -6.30 5.68
N ILE A 94 -10.70 -6.44 5.11
CA ILE A 94 -10.41 -7.44 4.08
C ILE A 94 -9.31 -8.34 4.62
N SER A 95 -9.62 -9.62 4.76
CA SER A 95 -8.74 -10.56 5.44
C SER A 95 -7.66 -11.13 4.53
N GLY A 96 -6.46 -11.31 5.07
CA GLY A 96 -5.37 -12.05 4.43
C GLY A 96 -4.70 -11.39 3.22
N VAL A 97 -4.98 -10.12 2.96
CA VAL A 97 -4.41 -9.39 1.80
C VAL A 97 -3.33 -8.39 2.20
N GLY A 98 -3.19 -8.08 3.49
CA GLY A 98 -2.23 -7.12 3.99
C GLY A 98 -0.81 -7.67 4.04
N LEU A 99 0.12 -6.79 4.41
CA LEU A 99 1.53 -7.14 4.51
C LEU A 99 1.75 -8.34 5.45
N GLY A 100 2.32 -9.43 4.92
CA GLY A 100 2.55 -10.66 5.69
C GLY A 100 1.34 -11.58 5.80
N GLY A 101 0.26 -11.34 5.06
CA GLY A 101 -1.00 -12.10 5.16
C GLY A 101 -1.92 -11.60 6.28
N GLU A 102 -1.69 -10.38 6.76
CA GLU A 102 -2.51 -9.73 7.77
C GLU A 102 -3.81 -9.15 7.16
N ASP A 103 -4.72 -8.73 8.04
CA ASP A 103 -5.96 -8.07 7.63
C ASP A 103 -5.75 -6.58 7.37
N ILE A 104 -6.34 -6.06 6.29
CA ILE A 104 -6.37 -4.62 6.01
C ILE A 104 -7.72 -4.02 6.43
N VAL A 105 -7.71 -2.74 6.78
CA VAL A 105 -8.91 -1.94 7.04
C VAL A 105 -9.04 -0.89 5.95
N VAL A 106 -10.23 -0.79 5.38
CA VAL A 106 -10.58 0.22 4.38
C VAL A 106 -11.60 1.15 4.99
N VAL A 107 -11.26 2.43 5.09
CA VAL A 107 -12.15 3.50 5.56
C VAL A 107 -12.69 4.23 4.33
N PHE A 108 -14.01 4.26 4.19
CA PHE A 108 -14.67 4.94 3.09
C PHE A 108 -15.05 6.37 3.48
N HIS A 109 -14.64 7.32 2.66
CA HIS A 109 -15.02 8.72 2.74
C HIS A 109 -15.93 9.08 1.58
N THR A 110 -17.11 9.60 1.86
CA THR A 110 -18.09 10.07 0.88
C THR A 110 -18.90 11.24 1.41
N LEU A 111 -19.20 12.19 0.53
CA LEU A 111 -20.14 13.26 0.79
C LEU A 111 -21.60 12.86 0.47
N TYR A 112 -21.83 11.56 0.20
CA TYR A 112 -23.17 11.04 -0.03
C TYR A 112 -23.98 11.04 1.26
N ASP A 113 -24.95 11.95 1.33
CA ASP A 113 -26.05 11.87 2.26
C ASP A 113 -27.36 11.52 1.52
N ARG A 114 -28.17 10.67 2.14
CA ARG A 114 -29.51 10.31 1.65
C ARG A 114 -30.53 11.42 1.91
N ILE A 115 -30.32 12.20 2.96
CA ILE A 115 -31.27 13.21 3.43
C ILE A 115 -30.98 14.54 2.76
N THR A 116 -29.74 15.01 2.87
CA THR A 116 -29.31 16.26 2.24
C THR A 116 -28.78 15.98 0.84
N ARG A 117 -29.32 16.67 -0.18
CA ARG A 117 -28.78 16.63 -1.55
C ARG A 117 -27.52 17.50 -1.64
N ILE A 118 -26.52 17.22 -0.82
CA ILE A 118 -25.27 18.00 -0.76
C ILE A 118 -24.60 18.08 -2.13
N GLY A 119 -24.74 17.04 -2.96
CA GLY A 119 -24.23 17.05 -4.34
C GLY A 119 -24.74 18.22 -5.18
N SER A 120 -26.02 18.61 -5.06
CA SER A 120 -26.54 19.78 -5.80
C SER A 120 -25.99 21.10 -5.27
N GLU A 121 -25.77 21.22 -3.96
CA GLU A 121 -25.19 22.43 -3.36
C GLU A 121 -23.71 22.58 -3.75
N ILE A 122 -22.95 21.48 -3.77
CA ILE A 122 -21.57 21.47 -4.25
C ILE A 122 -21.50 21.86 -5.72
N TYR A 123 -22.40 21.32 -6.56
CA TYR A 123 -22.43 21.68 -7.98
C TYR A 123 -22.75 23.17 -8.18
N GLU A 124 -23.68 23.71 -7.39
CA GLU A 124 -24.03 25.12 -7.44
C GLU A 124 -22.87 26.02 -6.99
N GLU A 125 -22.13 25.64 -5.95
CA GLU A 125 -20.93 26.36 -5.51
C GLU A 125 -19.78 26.29 -6.54
N ILE A 126 -19.61 25.15 -7.23
CA ILE A 126 -18.65 25.00 -8.33
C ILE A 126 -19.02 25.90 -9.52
N GLU A 127 -20.32 26.05 -9.81
CA GLU A 127 -20.79 26.93 -10.90
C GLU A 127 -20.66 28.42 -10.54
N LYS A 128 -20.90 28.77 -9.26
CA LYS A 128 -20.78 30.16 -8.76
C LYS A 128 -19.33 30.64 -8.68
N THR A 129 -18.35 29.75 -8.60
CA THR A 129 -16.95 30.10 -8.41
C THR A 129 -16.31 30.62 -9.72
N LYS A 130 -16.24 31.95 -9.84
CA LYS A 130 -15.72 32.68 -11.01
C LYS A 130 -14.25 32.41 -11.35
N PHE A 131 -13.47 31.86 -10.42
CA PHE A 131 -12.04 31.58 -10.64
C PHE A 131 -11.78 30.22 -11.30
N ILE A 132 -12.78 29.34 -11.32
CA ILE A 132 -12.65 28.01 -11.95
C ILE A 132 -13.04 28.14 -13.42
N GLU A 133 -12.11 27.82 -14.31
CA GLU A 133 -12.36 27.76 -15.74
C GLU A 133 -13.42 26.68 -16.05
N GLN A 134 -14.33 26.93 -17.01
CA GLN A 134 -15.45 26.03 -17.33
C GLN A 134 -15.01 24.57 -17.59
N SER A 135 -13.87 24.39 -18.27
CA SER A 135 -13.27 23.07 -18.55
C SER A 135 -12.87 22.31 -17.28
N SER A 136 -12.54 23.03 -16.20
CA SER A 136 -12.19 22.47 -14.90
C SER A 136 -13.43 22.22 -14.04
N GLN A 137 -14.49 23.03 -14.20
CA GLN A 137 -15.77 22.81 -13.52
C GLN A 137 -16.38 21.45 -13.88
N GLU A 138 -16.34 21.04 -15.15
CA GLU A 138 -16.84 19.72 -15.58
C GLU A 138 -16.04 18.57 -14.96
N LYS A 139 -14.71 18.70 -14.87
CA LYS A 139 -13.86 17.72 -14.18
C LYS A 139 -14.21 17.63 -12.71
N CYS A 140 -14.40 18.77 -12.03
CA CYS A 140 -14.81 18.79 -10.63
C CYS A 140 -16.17 18.11 -10.44
N LYS A 141 -17.17 18.42 -11.28
CA LYS A 141 -18.50 17.76 -11.23
C LYS A 141 -18.42 16.25 -11.49
N SER A 142 -17.47 15.77 -12.29
CA SER A 142 -17.31 14.33 -12.54
C SER A 142 -16.76 13.55 -11.34
N VAL A 143 -16.02 14.23 -10.45
CA VAL A 143 -15.43 13.63 -9.24
C VAL A 143 -16.45 13.54 -8.11
N TYR A 144 -17.35 14.53 -8.02
CA TYR A 144 -18.38 14.61 -6.99
C TYR A 144 -19.65 13.93 -7.46
#